data_AF-A0A2V7KWC8-F1
#
_entry.id   AF-A0A2V7KWC8-F1
#
_cell.length_a   1.000
_cell.length_b   1.000
_cell.length_c   1.000
_cell.angle_alpha   90.00
_cell.angle_beta   90.00
_cell.angle_gamma   90.00
#
_symmetry.space_group_name_H-M   'P 1'
#
loop_
_entity.id
_entity.type
_entity.pdbx_description
1 polymer ?
#
loop_
_entity_poly.entity_id
_entity_poly.type
_entity_poly.pdbx_seq_one_letter_code
_entity_poly.pdbx_strand_id
1 'polypeptide(L)'
;EAGGRPVVLAGPTRLVTGRRVLIVDETCDTGATMKLALNAVRELKPAAVKTAVSFRTGPFQPDFYALETDNFIILPWDREVIIEGEIVMRPDYAAKLKELGG
;
A
#
# COMPACT_ATOMS: atom_id res chain seq x y z
N GLU A 1 2.45 2.82 17.00
CA GLU A 1 3.23 1.59 16.72
C GLU A 1 3.51 1.54 15.23
N ALA A 2 4.74 1.24 14.82
CA ALA A 2 5.00 0.89 13.42
C ALA A 2 4.17 -0.36 13.09
N GLY A 3 3.40 -0.31 12.00
CA GLY A 3 2.40 -1.32 11.64
C GLY A 3 2.95 -2.74 11.72
N GLY A 4 2.11 -3.66 12.22
CA GLY A 4 2.45 -5.07 12.33
C GLY A 4 2.88 -5.70 11.00
N ARG A 5 3.49 -6.90 11.07
CA ARG A 5 3.89 -7.63 9.86
C ARG A 5 2.66 -7.85 8.97
N PRO A 6 2.76 -7.61 7.65
CA PRO A 6 1.64 -7.81 6.75
C PRO A 6 1.24 -9.29 6.73
N VAL A 7 -0.05 -9.54 6.57
CA VAL A 7 -0.64 -10.89 6.50
C VAL A 7 -1.52 -11.01 5.27
N VAL A 8 -1.54 -12.19 4.67
CA VAL A 8 -2.46 -12.48 3.57
C VAL A 8 -3.77 -12.97 4.16
N LEU A 9 -4.85 -12.19 3.98
CA LEU A 9 -6.20 -12.61 4.36
C LEU A 9 -6.86 -13.43 3.24
N ALA A 10 -6.66 -13.00 1.99
CA ALA A 10 -7.11 -13.69 0.79
C ALA A 10 -6.02 -13.59 -0.27
N GLY A 11 -5.54 -14.74 -0.74
CA GLY A 11 -4.50 -14.82 -1.76
C GLY A 11 -5.02 -14.58 -3.19
N PRO A 12 -4.11 -14.36 -4.15
CA PRO A 12 -4.48 -14.31 -5.56
C PRO A 12 -5.11 -15.63 -6.01
N THR A 13 -6.04 -15.57 -6.96
CA THR A 13 -6.64 -16.77 -7.55
C THR A 13 -5.74 -17.32 -8.67
N ARG A 14 -5.97 -18.58 -9.08
CA ARG A 14 -5.26 -19.21 -10.22
C ARG A 14 -5.44 -18.48 -11.57
N LEU A 15 -6.28 -17.45 -11.65
CA LEU A 15 -6.43 -16.60 -12.84
C LEU A 15 -5.11 -15.93 -13.26
N VAL A 16 -4.16 -15.77 -12.34
CA VAL A 16 -2.86 -15.15 -12.63
C VAL A 16 -1.87 -16.09 -13.32
N THR A 17 -2.10 -17.40 -13.34
CA THR A 17 -1.18 -18.39 -13.92
C THR A 17 -0.97 -18.15 -15.42
N GLY A 18 0.29 -18.08 -15.85
CA GLY A 18 0.65 -17.79 -17.24
C GLY A 18 0.28 -16.39 -17.74
N ARG A 19 -0.18 -15.49 -16.86
CA ARG A 19 -0.53 -14.10 -17.22
C ARG A 19 0.58 -13.12 -16.89
N ARG A 20 0.55 -11.96 -17.55
CA ARG A 20 1.36 -10.80 -17.14
C ARG A 20 0.57 -10.04 -16.09
N VAL A 21 1.12 -9.94 -14.89
CA VAL A 21 0.45 -9.37 -13.71
C VAL A 21 1.12 -8.07 -13.31
N LEU A 22 0.32 -7.07 -12.96
CA LEU A 22 0.76 -5.85 -12.29
C LEU A 22 0.14 -5.82 -10.89
N ILE A 23 0.98 -5.81 -9.87
CA ILE A 23 0.57 -5.58 -8.48
C ILE A 23 0.59 -4.07 -8.25
N VAL A 24 -0.50 -3.52 -7.71
CA VAL A 24 -0.68 -2.09 -7.49
C VAL A 24 -0.91 -1.83 -6.01
N ASP A 25 -0.28 -0.79 -5.49
CA ASP A 25 -0.46 -0.26 -4.13
C ASP A 25 -0.45 1.28 -4.18
N GLU A 26 -1.02 1.97 -3.20
CA GLU A 26 -1.02 3.45 -3.21
C GLU A 26 0.31 4.04 -2.72
N THR A 27 0.81 3.57 -1.59
CA THR A 27 2.04 4.06 -0.95
C THR A 27 2.97 2.91 -0.64
N CYS A 28 4.28 3.13 -0.73
CA CYS A 28 5.23 2.08 -0.38
C CYS A 28 6.52 2.65 0.22
N ASP A 29 6.74 2.30 1.49
CA ASP A 29 7.96 2.59 2.24
C ASP A 29 8.92 1.38 2.22
N THR A 30 8.91 0.54 3.27
CA THR A 30 9.80 -0.62 3.41
C THR A 30 9.57 -1.72 2.37
N GLY A 31 8.40 -1.71 1.73
CA GLY A 31 7.94 -2.70 0.76
C GLY A 31 7.56 -4.04 1.37
N ALA A 32 7.31 -4.14 2.68
CA ALA A 32 6.90 -5.39 3.32
C ALA A 32 5.63 -5.98 2.67
N THR A 33 4.60 -5.14 2.45
CA THR A 33 3.35 -5.52 1.75
C THR A 33 3.63 -5.98 0.32
N MET A 34 4.41 -5.20 -0.44
CA MET A 34 4.74 -5.53 -1.83
C MET A 34 5.53 -6.83 -1.97
N LYS A 35 6.49 -7.09 -1.07
CA LYS A 35 7.24 -8.36 -1.03
C LYS A 35 6.33 -9.54 -0.74
N LEU A 36 5.39 -9.39 0.21
CA LEU A 36 4.41 -10.44 0.52
C LEU A 36 3.51 -10.75 -0.68
N ALA A 37 2.96 -9.72 -1.33
CA ALA A 37 2.12 -9.85 -2.51
C ALA A 37 2.87 -10.48 -3.70
N LEU A 38 4.12 -10.04 -3.94
CA LEU A 38 4.99 -10.63 -4.97
C LEU A 38 5.19 -12.12 -4.76
N ASN A 39 5.46 -12.56 -3.54
CA ASN A 39 5.65 -13.97 -3.23
C ASN A 39 4.36 -14.77 -3.51
N ALA A 40 3.23 -14.31 -2.99
CA ALA A 40 1.93 -14.96 -3.19
C ALA A 40 1.56 -15.07 -4.69
N VAL A 41 1.83 -14.05 -5.49
CA VAL A 41 1.58 -14.08 -6.94
C VAL A 41 2.56 -15.00 -7.67
N ARG A 42 3.86 -14.97 -7.32
CA ARG A 42 4.90 -15.80 -7.96
C ARG A 42 4.67 -17.30 -7.77
N GLU A 43 4.15 -17.71 -6.61
CA GLU A 43 3.79 -19.10 -6.34
C GLU A 43 2.81 -19.70 -7.37
N LEU A 44 1.97 -18.85 -7.98
CA LEU A 44 1.00 -19.26 -8.99
C LEU A 44 1.55 -19.24 -10.42
N LYS A 45 2.85 -19.03 -10.60
CA LYS A 45 3.56 -19.10 -11.89
C LYS A 45 2.94 -18.20 -12.97
N PRO A 46 2.89 -16.87 -12.76
CA PRO A 46 2.54 -15.93 -13.82
C PRO A 46 3.62 -15.95 -14.92
N ALA A 47 3.28 -15.47 -16.12
CA ALA A 47 4.26 -15.28 -17.19
C ALA A 47 5.22 -14.11 -16.89
N ALA A 48 4.73 -13.08 -16.18
CA ALA A 48 5.54 -12.00 -15.63
C ALA A 48 4.80 -11.34 -14.47
N VAL A 49 5.53 -10.76 -13.52
CA VAL A 49 4.96 -9.93 -12.46
C VAL A 49 5.78 -8.66 -12.32
N LYS A 50 5.08 -7.52 -12.26
CA LYS A 50 5.64 -6.20 -11.97
C LYS A 50 4.85 -5.52 -10.85
N THR A 51 5.41 -4.43 -10.34
CA THR A 51 4.88 -3.62 -9.24
C THR A 51 4.70 -2.17 -9.68
N ALA A 52 3.60 -1.55 -9.26
CA ALA A 52 3.38 -0.12 -9.43
C ALA A 52 2.87 0.48 -8.12
N VAL A 53 3.38 1.66 -7.78
CA VAL A 53 2.86 2.45 -6.66
C VAL A 53 2.54 3.88 -7.10
N SER A 54 1.59 4.54 -6.45
CA SER A 54 1.41 5.98 -6.71
C SER A 54 2.56 6.77 -6.09
N PHE A 55 2.89 6.46 -4.83
CA PHE A 55 3.89 7.17 -4.05
C PHE A 55 4.97 6.23 -3.50
N ARG A 56 6.22 6.44 -3.92
CA ARG A 56 7.39 5.81 -3.31
C ARG A 56 7.85 6.67 -2.14
N THR A 57 7.74 6.13 -0.93
CA THR A 57 8.04 6.87 0.31
C THR A 57 9.23 6.32 1.09
N GLY A 58 9.94 5.34 0.50
CA GLY A 58 11.02 4.67 1.19
C GLY A 58 11.90 3.81 0.28
N PRO A 59 12.69 2.90 0.86
CA PRO A 59 13.80 2.24 0.16
C PRO A 59 13.35 1.16 -0.83
N PHE A 60 12.09 0.70 -0.79
CA PHE A 60 11.61 -0.26 -1.78
C PHE A 60 11.62 0.35 -3.20
N GLN A 61 12.09 -0.43 -4.18
CA GLN A 61 12.14 -0.02 -5.59
C GLN A 61 11.04 -0.76 -6.37
N PRO A 62 9.87 -0.15 -6.60
CA PRO A 62 8.85 -0.71 -7.48
C PRO A 62 9.27 -0.58 -8.95
N ASP A 63 8.70 -1.41 -9.83
CA ASP A 63 8.96 -1.30 -11.27
C ASP A 63 8.46 0.03 -11.85
N PHE A 64 7.40 0.60 -11.26
CA PHE A 64 6.83 1.88 -11.62
C PHE A 64 6.41 2.67 -10.37
N TYR A 65 6.63 3.98 -10.40
CA TYR A 65 6.07 4.92 -9.42
C TYR A 65 5.73 6.25 -10.09
N ALA A 66 4.69 6.95 -9.61
CA ALA A 66 4.31 8.25 -10.16
C ALA A 66 5.06 9.40 -9.49
N LEU A 67 5.23 9.34 -8.17
CA LEU A 67 5.94 10.33 -7.38
C LEU A 67 6.80 9.67 -6.30
N GLU A 68 7.98 10.24 -6.05
CA GLU A 68 8.82 9.91 -4.88
C GLU A 68 8.77 11.07 -3.89
N THR A 69 8.49 10.77 -2.62
CA THR A 69 8.35 11.80 -1.57
C THR A 69 8.51 11.20 -0.18
N ASP A 70 9.09 11.96 0.75
CA ASP A 70 9.15 11.67 2.18
C ASP A 70 8.03 12.36 2.99
N ASN A 71 7.12 13.06 2.30
CA ASN A 71 6.00 13.75 2.94
C ASN A 71 4.98 12.78 3.52
N PHE A 72 4.28 13.24 4.56
CA PHE A 72 3.11 12.55 5.07
C PHE A 72 1.96 12.63 4.05
N ILE A 73 1.47 11.46 3.61
CA ILE A 73 0.43 11.37 2.59
C ILE A 73 -0.92 11.12 3.26
N ILE A 74 -1.92 11.93 2.91
CA ILE A 74 -3.32 11.70 3.21
C ILE A 74 -4.03 11.48 1.88
N LEU A 75 -4.68 10.33 1.71
CA LEU A 75 -5.38 9.99 0.48
C LEU A 75 -6.87 10.35 0.62
N PRO A 76 -7.56 10.62 -0.50
CA PRO A 76 -8.97 10.98 -0.43
C PRO A 76 -9.86 9.90 0.23
N TRP A 77 -9.53 8.62 0.02
CA TRP A 77 -10.32 7.48 0.50
C TRP A 77 -9.95 6.99 1.91
N ASP A 78 -8.81 7.42 2.46
CA ASP A 78 -8.36 7.00 3.79
C ASP A 78 -8.40 8.11 4.83
N ARG A 79 -8.78 9.33 4.43
CA ARG A 79 -8.82 10.52 5.30
C ARG A 79 -9.83 10.39 6.44
N GLU A 80 -10.95 9.72 6.19
CA GLU A 80 -12.11 9.66 7.09
C GLU A 80 -12.43 8.22 7.48
N VAL A 81 -12.91 8.03 8.71
CA VAL A 81 -13.35 6.74 9.26
C VAL A 81 -14.69 6.89 9.97
N ILE A 82 -15.39 5.78 10.15
CA ILE A 82 -16.63 5.74 10.93
C ILE A 82 -16.30 5.37 12.37
N ILE A 83 -16.60 6.28 13.31
CA ILE A 83 -16.49 6.06 14.76
C ILE A 83 -17.87 6.33 15.36
N GLU A 84 -18.43 5.35 16.06
CA GLU A 84 -19.75 5.46 16.71
C GLU A 84 -20.90 5.86 15.76
N GLY A 85 -20.79 5.50 14.47
CA GLY A 85 -21.79 5.83 13.44
C GLY A 85 -21.57 7.16 12.74
N GLU A 86 -20.59 7.95 13.17
CA GLU A 86 -20.26 9.26 12.59
C GLU A 86 -19.03 9.19 11.70
N ILE A 87 -19.07 9.90 10.56
CA ILE A 87 -17.90 10.08 9.69
C ILE A 87 -17.02 11.16 10.31
N VAL A 88 -15.82 10.77 10.73
CA VAL A 88 -14.85 11.67 11.34
C VAL A 88 -13.50 11.59 10.62
N MET A 89 -12.73 12.68 10.67
CA MET A 89 -11.33 12.61 10.25
C MET A 89 -10.60 11.58 11.10
N ARG A 90 -9.79 10.74 10.45
CA ARG A 90 -8.94 9.77 11.14
C ARG A 90 -8.17 10.44 12.29
N PRO A 91 -8.34 9.99 13.55
CA PRO A 91 -7.73 10.66 14.70
C PRO A 91 -6.20 10.73 14.62
N ASP A 92 -5.56 9.71 14.06
CA ASP A 92 -4.11 9.68 13.81
C ASP A 92 -3.68 10.74 12.79
N TYR A 93 -4.48 10.98 11.75
CA TYR A 93 -4.21 12.02 10.76
C TYR A 93 -4.42 13.42 11.34
N ALA A 94 -5.49 13.61 12.11
CA ALA A 94 -5.75 14.87 12.81
C ALA A 94 -4.62 15.21 13.81
N ALA A 95 -4.11 14.22 14.53
CA ALA A 95 -2.95 14.41 15.41
C ALA A 95 -1.69 14.76 14.62
N LYS A 96 -1.42 14.06 13.51
CA LYS A 96 -0.23 14.32 12.68
C LYS A 96 -0.27 15.71 12.04
N LEU A 97 -1.43 16.18 11.58
CA LEU A 97 -1.56 17.54 11.03
C LEU A 97 -1.30 18.62 12.07
N LYS A 98 -1.74 18.44 13.32
CA LYS A 98 -1.42 19.36 14.42
C LYS A 98 0.09 19.42 14.70
N GLU A 99 0.77 18.27 14.65
CA GLU A 99 2.24 18.21 14.80
C GLU A 99 2.97 18.96 13.67
N LEU A 100 2.46 18.85 12.45
CA LEU A 100 3.03 19.50 11.25
C LEU A 100 2.72 21.00 11.16
N GLY A 101 2.10 21.60 12.19
CA GLY A 101 1.81 23.03 12.26
C GLY A 101 0.55 23.45 11.49
N GLY A 102 -0.43 22.54 11.36
CA GLY A 102 -1.78 22.88 10.90
C GLY A 102 -2.48 23.91 11.78
#